data_AF-A0A5E5PRE0-F1
#
_entry.id   AF-A0A5E5PRE0-F1
#
_cell.length_a   1.000
_cell.length_b   1.000
_cell.length_c   1.000
_cell.angle_alpha   90.00
_cell.angle_beta   90.00
_cell.angle_gamma   90.00
#
_symmetry.space_group_name_H-M   'P 1'
#
loop_
_entity.id
_entity.type
_entity.pdbx_description
1 polymer ?
#
loop_
_entity_poly.entity_id
_entity_poly.type
_entity_poly.pdbx_seq_one_letter_code
_entity_poly.pdbx_strand_id
1 'polypeptide(L)'
;MDSLLKSGQIEVALKTFVNDKTNWRKMLKNEVNKVDLVATKNQLLPEASNMMADLDAIELNNEVVKIHYPVVEYPSKIVSLNFDNTPDISGVLQGIKGQYLLLDTGVLNIRKFSSYNITLEY
;
A
#
# COMPACT_ATOMS: atom_id res chain seq x y z
N MET A 1 -24.04 -10.88 7.95
CA MET A 1 -24.03 -9.83 6.91
C MET A 1 -23.52 -8.48 7.43
N ASP A 2 -23.58 -8.20 8.75
CA ASP A 2 -23.21 -6.90 9.33
C ASP A 2 -21.71 -6.62 9.58
N SER A 3 -20.81 -7.60 9.57
CA SER A 3 -19.43 -7.36 10.00
C SER A 3 -18.63 -6.45 9.07
N LEU A 4 -18.89 -6.50 7.76
CA LEU A 4 -18.23 -5.64 6.77
C LEU A 4 -18.66 -4.19 6.90
N LEU A 5 -19.94 -3.93 7.12
CA LEU A 5 -20.48 -2.59 7.31
C LEU A 5 -19.91 -1.96 8.61
N LYS A 6 -19.94 -2.72 9.71
CA LYS A 6 -19.38 -2.29 11.00
C LYS A 6 -17.88 -2.01 10.91
N SER A 7 -17.13 -2.87 10.22
CA SER A 7 -15.68 -2.66 9.99
C SER A 7 -15.43 -1.38 9.18
N GLY A 8 -16.23 -1.11 8.14
CA GLY A 8 -16.12 0.10 7.34
C GLY A 8 -16.43 1.38 8.14
N GLN A 9 -17.42 1.33 9.04
CA GLN A 9 -17.73 2.46 9.92
C GLN A 9 -16.55 2.78 10.86
N ILE A 10 -15.94 1.76 11.47
CA ILE A 10 -14.75 1.93 12.32
C ILE A 10 -13.56 2.46 11.52
N GLU A 11 -13.35 1.97 10.29
CA GLU A 11 -12.30 2.49 9.41
C GLU A 11 -12.47 3.99 9.15
N VAL A 12 -13.69 4.44 8.83
CA VAL A 12 -14.00 5.86 8.60
C VAL A 12 -13.72 6.72 9.83
N ALA A 13 -14.04 6.23 11.02
CA ALA A 13 -13.72 6.95 12.25
C ALA A 13 -12.22 7.03 12.52
N LEU A 14 -11.47 5.95 12.28
CA LEU A 14 -10.02 5.92 12.46
C LEU A 14 -9.28 6.84 11.46
N LYS A 15 -9.84 7.10 10.28
CA LYS A 15 -9.26 8.03 9.27
C LYS A 15 -9.14 9.47 9.75
N THR A 16 -9.86 9.89 10.79
CA THR A 16 -9.69 11.24 11.36
C THR A 16 -8.38 11.36 12.15
N PHE A 17 -7.85 10.24 12.64
CA PHE A 17 -6.63 10.18 13.47
C PHE A 17 -5.39 9.78 12.68
N VAL A 18 -5.55 9.06 11.56
CA VAL A 18 -4.44 8.59 10.72
C VAL A 18 -4.66 8.98 9.26
N ASN A 19 -3.61 9.53 8.64
CA ASN A 19 -3.65 9.83 7.22
C ASN A 19 -3.65 8.53 6.38
N ASP A 20 -4.73 8.33 5.63
CA ASP A 20 -4.94 7.18 4.74
C ASP A 20 -4.14 7.28 3.40
N LYS A 21 -3.40 8.37 3.19
CA LYS A 21 -2.63 8.59 1.96
C LYS A 21 -1.18 8.15 2.10
N THR A 22 -0.83 7.08 1.39
CA THR A 22 0.57 6.70 1.19
C THR A 22 1.24 7.60 0.17
N ASN A 23 2.38 8.21 0.52
CA ASN A 23 3.26 8.83 -0.47
C ASN A 23 4.00 7.74 -1.25
N TRP A 24 3.37 7.28 -2.33
CA TRP A 24 3.88 6.19 -3.15
C TRP A 24 5.28 6.45 -3.71
N ARG A 25 5.64 7.72 -4.00
CA ARG A 25 6.98 8.05 -4.50
C ARG A 25 8.05 7.75 -3.46
N LYS A 26 7.86 8.21 -2.22
CA LYS A 26 8.77 7.89 -1.10
C LYS A 26 8.80 6.39 -0.83
N MET A 27 7.63 5.73 -0.85
CA MET A 27 7.54 4.29 -0.68
C MET A 27 8.39 3.52 -1.71
N LEU A 28 8.32 3.87 -2.99
CA LEU A 28 9.08 3.20 -4.05
C LEU A 28 10.58 3.51 -4.02
N LYS A 29 10.99 4.65 -3.46
CA LYS A 29 12.40 4.95 -3.14
C LYS A 29 12.90 4.27 -1.86
N ASN A 30 12.03 3.56 -1.15
CA ASN A 30 12.28 3.02 0.18
C ASN A 30 12.56 4.09 1.26
N GLU A 31 12.12 5.32 1.05
CA GLU A 31 12.20 6.44 2.00
C GLU A 31 11.02 6.39 2.99
N VAL A 32 10.87 5.27 3.70
CA VAL A 32 9.77 5.04 4.64
C VAL A 32 10.25 5.21 6.08
N ASN A 33 9.47 5.94 6.89
CA ASN A 33 9.73 6.05 8.32
C ASN A 33 9.37 4.73 8.99
N LYS A 34 10.20 4.29 9.95
CA LYS A 34 9.85 3.19 10.84
C LYS A 34 8.74 3.67 11.77
N VAL A 35 7.65 2.91 11.84
CA VAL A 35 6.52 3.15 12.73
C VAL A 35 6.34 1.91 13.59
N ASP A 36 6.19 2.11 14.90
CA ASP A 36 5.76 1.05 15.80
C ASP A 36 4.24 0.88 15.69
N LEU A 37 3.83 -0.11 14.90
CA LEU A 37 2.41 -0.36 14.63
C LEU A 37 1.63 -0.77 15.88
N VAL A 38 2.27 -1.41 16.86
CA VAL A 38 1.62 -1.82 18.12
C VAL A 38 1.39 -0.60 18.99
N ALA A 39 2.41 0.26 19.13
CA ALA A 39 2.26 1.50 19.88
C ALA A 39 1.21 2.43 19.24
N THR A 40 1.21 2.56 17.91
CA THR A 40 0.20 3.36 17.19
C THR A 40 -1.21 2.78 17.36
N LYS A 41 -1.39 1.46 17.28
CA LYS A 41 -2.68 0.81 17.56
C LYS A 41 -3.18 1.15 18.96
N ASN A 42 -2.33 0.98 19.97
CA ASN A 42 -2.68 1.22 21.38
C ASN A 42 -3.00 2.71 21.65
N GLN A 43 -2.42 3.63 20.90
CA GLN A 43 -2.76 5.05 20.97
C GLN A 43 -4.13 5.36 20.36
N LEU A 44 -4.52 4.67 19.29
CA LEU A 44 -5.71 5.01 18.49
C LEU A 44 -6.98 4.30 18.95
N LEU A 45 -6.88 3.08 19.48
CA LEU A 45 -8.04 2.31 19.95
C LEU A 45 -8.90 3.05 20.99
N PRO A 46 -8.33 3.74 21.99
CA PRO A 46 -9.12 4.51 22.94
C PRO A 46 -10.00 5.59 22.28
N GLU A 47 -9.53 6.21 21.21
CA GLU A 47 -10.27 7.25 20.48
C GLU A 47 -11.51 6.69 19.75
N ALA A 48 -11.50 5.39 19.41
CA ALA A 48 -12.62 4.71 18.75
C ALA A 48 -13.53 3.92 19.69
N SER A 49 -13.23 3.90 20.99
CA SER A 49 -13.84 3.00 21.98
C SER A 49 -15.37 3.12 22.09
N ASN A 50 -15.91 4.35 22.12
CA ASN A 50 -17.37 4.57 22.14
C ASN A 50 -18.05 3.97 20.91
N MET A 51 -17.47 4.19 19.73
CA MET A 51 -18.01 3.68 18.47
C MET A 51 -17.87 2.17 18.34
N MET A 52 -16.80 1.58 18.89
CA MET A 52 -16.65 0.13 18.97
C MET A 52 -17.75 -0.50 19.83
N ALA A 53 -18.12 0.13 20.95
CA ALA A 53 -19.21 -0.33 21.80
C ALA A 53 -20.57 -0.24 21.08
N ASP A 54 -20.87 0.88 20.41
CA ASP A 54 -22.12 1.08 19.67
C ASP A 54 -22.30 0.05 18.53
N LEU A 55 -21.19 -0.39 17.94
CA LEU A 55 -21.19 -1.35 16.83
C LEU A 55 -21.06 -2.81 17.28
N ASP A 56 -20.94 -3.08 18.58
CA ASP A 56 -20.63 -4.41 19.13
C ASP A 56 -19.39 -5.01 18.42
N ALA A 57 -18.35 -4.19 18.30
CA ALA A 57 -17.14 -4.53 17.59
C ALA A 57 -16.14 -5.22 18.52
N ILE A 58 -15.53 -6.29 18.02
CA ILE A 58 -14.50 -7.04 18.74
C ILE A 58 -13.11 -6.64 18.26
N GLU A 59 -12.21 -6.41 19.22
CA GLU A 59 -10.80 -6.30 18.90
C GLU A 59 -10.24 -7.70 18.59
N LEU A 60 -9.58 -7.83 17.44
CA LEU A 60 -8.88 -9.05 17.08
C LEU A 60 -7.44 -9.00 17.60
N ASN A 61 -6.99 -10.10 18.21
CA ASN A 61 -5.59 -10.28 18.56
C ASN A 61 -4.80 -10.65 17.31
N ASN A 62 -4.06 -9.68 16.77
CA ASN A 62 -3.30 -9.81 15.53
C ASN A 62 -1.84 -9.43 15.76
N GLU A 63 -0.94 -10.20 15.17
CA GLU A 63 0.49 -9.88 15.14
C GLU A 63 0.84 -8.97 13.97
N VAL A 64 1.92 -8.21 14.11
CA VAL A 64 2.45 -7.37 13.03
C VAL A 64 3.02 -8.26 11.92
N VAL A 65 2.41 -8.21 10.75
CA VAL A 65 2.91 -8.89 9.55
C VAL A 65 4.00 -8.05 8.89
N LYS A 66 5.19 -8.64 8.71
CA LYS A 66 6.31 -8.01 7.99
C LYS A 66 6.40 -8.55 6.57
N ILE A 67 6.15 -7.67 5.60
CA ILE A 67 6.25 -8.00 4.17
C ILE A 67 7.61 -7.56 3.65
N HIS A 68 8.36 -8.50 3.08
CA HIS A 68 9.63 -8.24 2.40
C HIS A 68 9.42 -8.28 0.89
N TYR A 69 9.79 -7.19 0.23
CA TYR A 69 9.65 -7.06 -1.22
C TYR A 69 10.98 -7.40 -1.90
N PRO A 70 10.98 -8.18 -3.00
CA PRO A 70 12.20 -8.50 -3.73
C PRO A 70 12.63 -7.28 -4.54
N VAL A 71 13.62 -6.55 -4.03
CA VAL A 71 14.20 -5.38 -4.70
C VAL A 71 15.71 -5.46 -4.62
N VAL A 72 16.34 -5.49 -5.79
CA VAL A 72 17.80 -5.43 -5.97
C VAL A 72 18.27 -4.00 -5.80
N GLU A 73 17.65 -3.06 -6.51
CA GLU A 73 17.98 -1.65 -6.46
C GLU A 73 16.72 -0.77 -6.40
N TYR A 74 16.70 0.19 -5.46
CA TYR A 74 15.64 1.19 -5.37
C TYR A 74 15.96 2.39 -6.26
N PRO A 75 14.98 2.92 -7.02
CA PRO A 75 15.21 4.04 -7.93
C PRO A 75 15.57 5.32 -7.16
N SER A 76 16.63 6.03 -7.58
CA SER A 76 17.00 7.35 -7.04
C SER A 76 15.99 8.45 -7.44
N LYS A 77 15.37 8.31 -8.61
CA LYS A 77 14.32 9.18 -9.14
C LYS A 77 13.14 8.34 -9.63
N ILE A 78 11.93 8.81 -9.33
CA ILE A 78 10.70 8.14 -9.77
C ILE A 78 10.27 8.70 -11.12
N VAL A 79 10.37 7.87 -12.15
CA VAL A 79 9.81 8.11 -13.50
C VAL A 79 8.67 7.12 -13.70
N SER A 80 7.44 7.60 -13.89
CA SER A 80 6.29 6.71 -14.08
C SER A 80 6.23 6.27 -15.54
N LEU A 81 6.26 4.96 -15.76
CA LEU A 81 6.06 4.35 -17.05
C LEU A 81 4.56 4.11 -17.30
N ASN A 82 4.15 4.15 -18.56
CA ASN A 82 2.74 4.09 -18.91
C ASN A 82 2.51 3.64 -20.36
N PHE A 83 1.67 2.61 -20.53
CA PHE A 83 1.36 2.05 -21.85
C PHE A 83 0.50 2.95 -22.75
N ASP A 84 -0.23 3.93 -22.21
CA ASP A 84 -1.04 4.86 -23.00
C ASP A 84 -0.15 5.79 -23.83
N ASN A 85 1.02 6.16 -23.29
CA ASN A 85 2.01 7.02 -23.94
C ASN A 85 3.12 6.23 -24.64
N THR A 86 3.44 5.05 -24.14
CA THR A 86 4.56 4.22 -24.60
C THR A 86 4.11 2.75 -24.59
N PRO A 87 3.54 2.25 -25.70
CA PRO A 87 2.96 0.90 -25.77
C PRO A 87 3.97 -0.23 -25.49
N ASP A 88 5.24 0.01 -25.84
CA ASP A 88 6.33 -0.94 -25.62
C ASP A 88 7.27 -0.42 -24.53
N ILE A 89 7.32 -1.12 -23.40
CA ILE A 89 8.16 -0.76 -22.26
C ILE A 89 9.25 -1.82 -22.12
N SER A 90 10.50 -1.40 -22.22
CA SER A 90 11.68 -2.25 -22.02
C SER A 90 12.56 -1.70 -20.89
N GLY A 91 13.30 -2.60 -20.25
CA GLY A 91 14.25 -2.27 -19.20
C GLY A 91 14.68 -3.51 -18.41
N VAL A 92 15.61 -3.32 -17.48
CA VAL A 92 16.04 -4.37 -16.55
C VAL A 92 15.17 -4.31 -15.30
N LEU A 93 14.54 -5.44 -14.94
CA LEU A 93 13.76 -5.55 -13.70
C LEU A 93 14.68 -5.51 -12.48
N GLN A 94 14.62 -4.41 -11.73
CA GLN A 94 15.36 -4.18 -10.49
C GLN A 94 14.58 -4.57 -9.24
N GLY A 95 13.26 -4.75 -9.34
CA GLY A 95 12.47 -5.24 -8.21
C GLY A 95 10.96 -5.14 -8.38
N ILE A 96 10.25 -5.64 -7.38
CA ILE A 96 8.79 -5.58 -7.28
C ILE A 96 8.42 -5.04 -5.90
N LYS A 97 7.56 -4.01 -5.85
CA LYS A 97 7.03 -3.48 -4.59
C LYS A 97 5.51 -3.29 -4.69
N GLY A 98 4.77 -4.21 -4.10
CA GLY A 98 3.31 -4.27 -4.21
C GLY A 98 2.90 -4.41 -5.68
N GLN A 99 2.14 -3.45 -6.18
CA GLN A 99 1.64 -3.40 -7.57
C GLN A 99 2.63 -2.79 -8.58
N TYR A 100 3.85 -2.45 -8.15
CA TYR A 100 4.82 -1.77 -8.99
C TYR A 100 5.96 -2.70 -9.41
N LEU A 101 6.26 -2.71 -10.70
CA LEU A 101 7.52 -3.19 -11.25
C LEU A 101 8.51 -2.01 -11.25
N LEU A 102 9.72 -2.25 -10.73
CA LEU A 102 10.82 -1.29 -10.73
C LEU A 102 11.77 -1.70 -11.84
N LEU A 103 11.79 -0.93 -12.93
CA LEU A 103 12.76 -1.06 -14.01
C LEU A 103 13.86 -0.01 -13.83
N ASP A 104 15.03 -0.26 -14.39
CA ASP A 104 16.10 0.75 -14.51
C ASP A 104 15.67 2.02 -15.27
N THR A 105 14.70 1.90 -16.18
CA THR A 105 14.11 3.01 -16.94
C THR A 105 12.98 3.74 -16.21
N GLY A 106 12.43 3.19 -15.13
CA GLY A 106 11.33 3.79 -14.38
C GLY A 106 10.46 2.78 -13.62
N VAL A 107 9.33 3.22 -13.10
CA VAL A 107 8.39 2.38 -12.35
C VAL A 107 7.07 2.21 -13.08
N LEU A 108 6.57 0.98 -13.16
CA LEU A 108 5.32 0.64 -13.82
C LEU A 108 4.30 0.13 -12.80
N ASN A 109 3.17 0.83 -12.65
CA ASN A 109 2.05 0.34 -11.86
C ASN A 109 1.21 -0.63 -12.70
N ILE A 110 1.41 -1.93 -12.54
CA ILE A 110 0.74 -2.93 -13.38
C ILE A 110 -0.77 -2.96 -13.16
N ARG A 111 -1.23 -2.64 -11.93
CA ARG A 111 -2.67 -2.59 -11.60
C ARG A 111 -3.42 -1.55 -12.43
N LYS A 112 -2.76 -0.46 -12.85
CA LYS A 112 -3.37 0.56 -13.72
C LYS A 112 -3.88 -0.05 -15.04
N PHE A 113 -3.26 -1.13 -15.51
CA PHE A 113 -3.51 -1.72 -16.82
C PHE A 113 -4.21 -3.08 -16.73
N SER A 114 -4.99 -3.31 -15.68
CA SER A 114 -5.67 -4.61 -15.45
C SER A 114 -6.66 -5.01 -16.55
N SER A 115 -7.09 -4.07 -17.40
CA SER A 115 -7.95 -4.33 -18.56
C SER A 115 -7.19 -4.48 -19.88
N TYR A 116 -5.87 -4.41 -19.86
CA TYR A 116 -5.03 -4.50 -21.05
C TYR A 116 -4.64 -5.96 -21.27
N ASN A 117 -4.51 -6.35 -22.54
CA ASN A 117 -3.84 -7.60 -22.89
C ASN A 117 -2.34 -7.30 -23.03
N ILE A 118 -1.54 -7.75 -22.07
CA ILE A 118 -0.10 -7.46 -21.99
C ILE A 118 0.68 -8.76 -22.22
N THR A 119 1.65 -8.70 -23.12
CA THR A 119 2.64 -9.77 -23.32
C THR A 119 3.95 -9.37 -22.65
N LEU A 120 4.61 -10.34 -22.00
CA LEU A 120 5.93 -10.17 -21.40
C LEU A 120 6.93 -11.06 -22.15
N GLU A 121 8.07 -10.50 -22.53
CA GLU A 121 9.21 -11.19 -23.13
C GLU A 121 10.46 -10.92 -22.27
N TYR A 122 11.27 -11.95 -21.99
CA TYR A 122 12.44 -11.87 -21.09
C TYR A 122 13.58 -12.81 -21.48
#